data_AF-A0A511HCD5-F1
#
_entry.id   AF-A0A511HCD5-F1
#
_cell.length_a   1.000
_cell.length_b   1.000
_cell.length_c   1.000
_cell.angle_alpha   90.00
_cell.angle_beta   90.00
_cell.angle_gamma   90.00
#
_symmetry.space_group_name_H-M   'P 1'
#
loop_
_entity.id
_entity.type
_entity.pdbx_description
1 polymer ?
#
loop_
_entity_poly.entity_id
_entity_poly.type
_entity_poly.pdbx_seq_one_letter_code
_entity_poly.pdbx_strand_id
1 'polypeptide(L)'
;MSNGSLFATDQVTTQGRYQWHLWVADVLDLGTSVLVGWGALRALEQDRTPLSMPLAMALAWLTASAVGGLTGRTFWRQVAGVKLVRAEHTPGLLRGLARAFTTPLDLLLNAVLMRRPLDTLLGLHAEPVVSGAGPRLKGVALQLPWLAVLAGAVWLLVTPTKAEMLQYLGRTLTGWHCCHGTREMTWQCRTSLDRAVRNARSGDAEVKALVADCPVARARLGP
;
A
#
# COMPACT_ATOMS: atom_id res chain seq x y z
N MET A 1 42.71 -21.43 -37.02
CA MET A 1 41.88 -20.22 -37.00
C MET A 1 40.93 -20.30 -35.81
N SER A 2 41.34 -19.76 -34.65
CA SER A 2 40.53 -19.70 -33.43
C SER A 2 39.85 -18.33 -33.35
N ASN A 3 38.74 -18.19 -34.07
CA ASN A 3 38.00 -16.94 -34.10
C ASN A 3 37.03 -16.87 -32.89
N GLY A 4 37.42 -16.10 -31.87
CA GLY A 4 36.50 -15.13 -31.25
C GLY A 4 35.45 -15.60 -30.23
N SER A 5 35.62 -16.71 -29.50
CA SER A 5 34.64 -17.10 -28.46
C SER A 5 34.90 -16.50 -27.06
N LEU A 6 36.04 -15.84 -26.83
CA LEU A 6 36.39 -15.24 -25.54
C LEU A 6 35.70 -13.90 -25.27
N PHE A 7 35.08 -13.31 -26.30
CA PHE A 7 34.26 -12.10 -26.22
C PHE A 7 32.91 -12.31 -26.90
N ALA A 8 32.31 -13.50 -26.75
CA ALA A 8 30.86 -13.58 -26.88
C ALA A 8 30.31 -12.69 -25.77
N THR A 9 30.08 -11.41 -26.12
CA THR A 9 29.42 -10.43 -25.25
C THR A 9 28.28 -11.16 -24.60
N ASP A 10 28.31 -11.23 -23.27
CA ASP A 10 27.19 -11.64 -22.44
C ASP A 10 26.04 -10.72 -22.85
N GLN A 11 25.28 -11.14 -23.86
CA GLN A 11 24.12 -10.42 -24.36
C GLN A 11 23.15 -10.54 -23.20
N VAL A 12 23.15 -9.53 -22.32
CA VAL A 12 22.19 -9.42 -21.22
C VAL A 12 20.86 -9.73 -21.85
N THR A 13 20.30 -10.89 -21.50
CA THR A 13 19.04 -11.34 -22.09
C THR A 13 18.04 -10.20 -21.90
N THR A 14 17.15 -9.98 -22.87
CA THR A 14 16.12 -8.93 -22.74
C THR A 14 15.37 -9.04 -21.40
N GLN A 15 15.25 -10.26 -20.88
CA GLN A 15 14.74 -10.63 -19.56
C GLN A 15 15.58 -10.09 -18.38
N GLY A 16 16.91 -9.99 -18.51
CA GLY A 16 17.84 -9.46 -17.51
C GLY A 16 17.81 -7.93 -17.39
N ARG A 17 17.57 -7.23 -18.50
CA ARG A 17 17.68 -5.76 -18.59
C ARG A 17 16.76 -5.00 -17.62
N TYR A 18 15.58 -5.55 -17.35
CA TYR A 18 14.55 -4.89 -16.53
C TYR A 18 14.37 -5.52 -15.15
N GLN A 19 15.25 -6.44 -14.73
CA GLN A 19 15.11 -7.14 -13.45
C GLN A 19 15.16 -6.20 -12.26
N TRP A 20 16.03 -5.19 -12.28
CA TRP A 20 16.09 -4.20 -11.20
C TRP A 20 14.83 -3.33 -11.11
N HIS A 21 14.25 -2.97 -12.25
CA HIS A 21 13.01 -2.19 -12.27
C HIS A 21 11.86 -3.01 -11.70
N LEU A 22 11.79 -4.29 -12.05
CA LEU A 22 10.81 -5.23 -11.50
C LEU A 22 11.05 -5.51 -10.01
N TRP A 23 12.30 -5.63 -9.57
CA TRP A 23 12.65 -5.83 -8.16
C TRP A 23 12.21 -4.63 -7.31
N VAL A 24 12.55 -3.40 -7.72
CA VAL A 24 12.13 -2.17 -7.04
C VAL A 24 10.60 -2.10 -6.99
N ALA A 25 9.93 -2.38 -8.11
CA ALA A 25 8.48 -2.39 -8.16
C ALA A 25 7.86 -3.41 -7.19
N ASP A 26 8.41 -4.62 -7.10
CA ASP A 26 7.89 -5.66 -6.21
C ASP A 26 8.16 -5.34 -4.72
N VAL A 27 9.29 -4.71 -4.38
CA VAL A 27 9.56 -4.21 -3.02
C VAL A 27 8.54 -3.15 -2.64
N LEU A 28 8.27 -2.20 -3.54
CA LEU A 28 7.30 -1.14 -3.31
C LEU A 28 5.87 -1.69 -3.24
N ASP A 29 5.50 -2.64 -4.12
CA ASP A 29 4.20 -3.32 -4.06
C ASP A 29 4.02 -3.99 -2.70
N LEU A 30 5.01 -4.76 -2.23
CA LEU A 30 4.96 -5.44 -0.93
C LEU A 30 4.86 -4.44 0.24
N GLY A 31 5.67 -3.38 0.22
CA GLY A 31 5.60 -2.30 1.22
C GLY A 31 4.23 -1.61 1.22
N THR A 32 3.65 -1.35 0.05
CA THR A 32 2.31 -0.77 -0.04
C THR A 32 1.21 -1.73 0.42
N SER A 33 1.32 -3.03 0.18
CA SER A 33 0.38 -4.01 0.72
C SER A 33 0.40 -4.06 2.25
N VAL A 34 1.57 -3.88 2.87
CA VAL A 34 1.70 -3.74 4.33
C VAL A 34 0.95 -2.50 4.83
N LEU A 35 1.17 -1.34 4.19
CA LEU A 35 0.49 -0.09 4.55
C LEU A 35 -1.03 -0.19 4.35
N VAL A 36 -1.48 -0.76 3.23
CA VAL A 36 -2.89 -0.93 2.90
C VAL A 36 -3.58 -1.90 3.86
N GLY A 37 -2.95 -3.05 4.16
CA GLY A 37 -3.49 -4.00 5.14
C GLY A 37 -3.64 -3.37 6.53
N TRP A 38 -2.63 -2.61 6.97
CA TRP A 38 -2.71 -1.90 8.24
C TRP A 38 -3.77 -0.78 8.22
N GLY A 39 -3.81 0.03 7.15
CA GLY A 39 -4.84 1.05 6.96
C GLY A 39 -6.26 0.46 6.97
N ALA A 40 -6.46 -0.69 6.35
CA ALA A 40 -7.75 -1.39 6.34
C ALA A 40 -8.22 -1.77 7.74
N LEU A 41 -7.34 -2.32 8.59
CA LEU A 41 -7.68 -2.63 9.98
C LEU A 41 -8.03 -1.37 10.78
N ARG A 42 -7.35 -0.25 10.52
CA ARG A 42 -7.66 1.04 11.15
C ARG A 42 -9.00 1.60 10.68
N ALA A 43 -9.35 1.41 9.41
CA ALA A 43 -10.67 1.79 8.88
C ALA A 43 -11.80 0.96 9.49
N LEU A 44 -11.57 -0.34 9.69
CA LEU A 44 -12.55 -1.25 10.27
C LEU A 44 -12.69 -1.11 11.79
N GLU A 45 -11.85 -0.29 12.43
CA GLU A 45 -11.75 -0.16 13.90
C GLU A 45 -11.60 -1.51 14.61
N GLN A 46 -10.98 -2.49 13.93
CA GLN A 46 -10.90 -3.84 14.45
C GLN A 46 -9.83 -3.94 15.53
N ASP A 47 -10.17 -4.58 16.65
CA ASP A 47 -9.21 -4.88 17.71
C ASP A 47 -8.02 -5.66 17.14
N ARG A 48 -6.81 -5.21 17.50
CA ARG A 48 -5.59 -5.84 17.03
C ARG A 48 -5.38 -7.15 17.76
N THR A 49 -5.67 -8.25 17.08
CA THR A 49 -5.22 -9.57 17.50
C THR A 49 -3.86 -9.86 16.87
N PRO A 50 -3.05 -10.78 17.43
CA PRO A 50 -1.78 -11.17 16.83
C PRO A 50 -1.90 -11.66 15.37
N LEU A 51 -3.09 -12.10 14.96
CA LEU A 51 -3.36 -12.65 13.63
C LEU A 51 -4.03 -11.66 12.67
N SER A 52 -4.79 -10.66 13.15
CA SER A 52 -5.54 -9.77 12.25
C SER A 52 -4.61 -8.93 11.36
N MET A 53 -3.50 -8.44 11.92
CA MET A 53 -2.49 -7.65 11.20
C MET A 53 -1.81 -8.42 10.06
N PRO A 54 -1.14 -9.58 10.29
CA PRO A 54 -0.52 -10.32 9.21
C PRO A 54 -1.55 -10.83 8.19
N LEU A 55 -2.77 -11.18 8.62
CA LEU A 55 -3.84 -11.60 7.72
C LEU A 55 -4.26 -10.47 6.77
N ALA A 56 -4.51 -9.26 7.29
CA ALA A 56 -4.90 -8.12 6.46
C ALA A 56 -3.80 -7.74 5.45
N MET A 57 -2.54 -7.79 5.86
CA MET A 57 -1.39 -7.56 4.98
C MET A 57 -1.29 -8.64 3.89
N ALA A 58 -1.46 -9.91 4.26
CA ALA A 58 -1.45 -11.03 3.32
C ALA A 58 -2.60 -10.91 2.30
N LEU A 59 -3.81 -10.54 2.72
CA LEU A 59 -4.95 -10.32 1.83
C LEU A 59 -4.73 -9.15 0.87
N ALA A 60 -4.17 -8.04 1.36
CA ALA A 60 -3.81 -6.90 0.50
C ALA A 60 -2.75 -7.29 -0.54
N TRP A 61 -1.74 -8.07 -0.13
CA TRP A 61 -0.69 -8.58 -1.01
C TRP A 61 -1.22 -9.56 -2.06
N LEU A 62 -2.10 -10.49 -1.67
CA LEU A 62 -2.76 -11.41 -2.60
C LEU A 62 -3.61 -10.66 -3.62
N THR A 63 -4.30 -9.60 -3.19
CA THR A 63 -5.12 -8.76 -4.07
C THR A 63 -4.25 -8.00 -5.08
N ALA A 64 -3.16 -7.37 -4.63
CA ALA A 64 -2.20 -6.71 -5.50
C ALA A 64 -1.58 -7.71 -6.50
N SER A 65 -1.24 -8.91 -6.04
CA SER A 65 -0.68 -9.98 -6.86
C SER A 65 -1.69 -10.51 -7.89
N ALA A 66 -2.97 -10.67 -7.52
CA ALA A 66 -4.04 -11.05 -8.42
C ALA A 66 -4.24 -10.02 -9.53
N VAL A 67 -4.31 -8.73 -9.18
CA VAL A 67 -4.44 -7.64 -10.16
C VAL A 67 -3.20 -7.55 -11.04
N GLY A 68 -2.01 -7.69 -10.45
CA GLY A 68 -0.74 -7.78 -11.18
C GLY A 68 -0.68 -8.94 -12.16
N GLY A 69 -1.27 -10.10 -11.82
CA GLY A 69 -1.37 -11.25 -12.70
C GLY A 69 -2.36 -11.05 -13.85
N LEU A 70 -3.54 -10.50 -13.56
CA LEU A 70 -4.58 -10.25 -14.55
C LEU A 70 -4.17 -9.20 -15.58
N THR A 71 -3.55 -8.11 -15.13
CA THR A 71 -3.24 -6.95 -15.96
C THR A 71 -1.79 -6.94 -16.46
N GLY A 72 -0.92 -7.79 -15.90
CA GLY A 72 0.53 -7.69 -16.07
C GLY A 72 1.12 -6.43 -15.42
N ARG A 73 0.32 -5.63 -14.71
CA ARG A 73 0.70 -4.30 -14.23
C ARG A 73 0.31 -4.14 -12.76
N THR A 74 1.14 -3.40 -12.05
CA THR A 74 0.82 -2.81 -10.75
C THR A 74 1.19 -1.33 -10.83
N PHE A 75 0.77 -0.54 -9.84
CA PHE A 75 1.14 0.88 -9.80
C PHE A 75 2.65 1.06 -9.88
N TRP A 76 3.42 0.34 -9.08
CA TRP A 76 4.88 0.49 -9.06
C TRP A 76 5.57 -0.09 -10.28
N ARG A 77 5.03 -1.15 -10.89
CA ARG A 77 5.54 -1.64 -12.19
C ARG A 77 5.35 -0.60 -13.28
N GLN A 78 4.18 0.06 -13.31
CA GLN A 78 3.90 1.14 -14.25
C GLN A 78 4.83 2.35 -14.04
N VAL A 79 5.08 2.74 -12.78
CA VAL A 79 6.05 3.81 -12.41
C VAL A 79 7.47 3.43 -12.82
N ALA A 80 7.87 2.18 -12.57
CA ALA A 80 9.15 1.62 -13.00
C ALA A 80 9.21 1.35 -14.52
N GLY A 81 8.17 1.67 -15.28
CA GLY A 81 8.14 1.54 -16.74
C GLY A 81 8.16 0.10 -17.25
N VAL A 82 7.77 -0.87 -16.42
CA VAL A 82 7.76 -2.30 -16.76
C VAL A 82 6.36 -2.91 -16.61
N LYS A 83 6.14 -4.03 -17.30
CA LYS A 83 5.00 -4.92 -17.13
C LYS A 83 5.52 -6.34 -16.98
N LEU A 84 4.79 -7.15 -16.23
CA LEU A 84 5.01 -8.58 -16.12
C LEU A 84 4.24 -9.29 -17.24
N VAL A 85 4.92 -10.18 -17.94
CA VAL A 85 4.33 -10.92 -19.06
C VAL A 85 4.66 -12.41 -18.96
N ARG A 86 3.90 -13.20 -19.70
CA ARG A 86 4.19 -14.60 -19.98
C ARG A 86 4.10 -14.79 -21.49
N ALA A 87 5.20 -15.19 -22.12
CA ALA A 87 5.33 -15.14 -23.57
C ALA A 87 4.92 -13.74 -24.07
N GLU A 88 3.75 -13.59 -24.70
CA GLU A 88 3.23 -12.33 -25.25
C GLU A 88 1.96 -11.82 -24.55
N HIS A 89 1.54 -12.49 -23.46
CA HIS A 89 0.28 -12.21 -22.77
C HIS A 89 0.48 -11.80 -21.31
N THR A 90 -0.61 -11.37 -20.66
CA THR A 90 -0.60 -11.18 -19.22
C THR A 90 -0.43 -12.53 -18.50
N PRO A 91 0.19 -12.56 -17.31
CA PRO A 91 0.45 -13.81 -16.57
C PRO A 91 -0.78 -14.68 -16.28
N GLY A 92 -1.93 -14.04 -16.06
CA GLY A 92 -3.16 -14.65 -15.58
C GLY A 92 -3.25 -14.73 -14.06
N LEU A 93 -4.47 -14.92 -13.54
CA LEU A 93 -4.76 -14.91 -12.10
C LEU A 93 -3.94 -15.95 -11.31
N LEU A 94 -3.93 -17.21 -11.78
CA LEU A 94 -3.26 -18.32 -11.09
C LEU A 94 -1.76 -18.05 -10.91
N ARG A 95 -1.09 -17.53 -11.94
CA ARG A 95 0.33 -17.18 -11.86
C ARG A 95 0.55 -15.95 -11.00
N GLY A 96 -0.33 -14.95 -11.07
CA GLY A 96 -0.30 -13.81 -10.14
C GLY A 96 -0.34 -14.26 -8.68
N LEU A 97 -1.28 -15.14 -8.33
CA LEU A 97 -1.41 -15.69 -6.98
C LEU A 97 -0.22 -16.57 -6.59
N ALA A 98 0.27 -17.45 -7.48
CA ALA A 98 1.48 -18.22 -7.22
C ALA A 98 2.68 -17.29 -6.95
N ARG A 99 2.77 -16.19 -7.71
CA ARG A 99 3.80 -15.18 -7.53
C ARG A 99 3.70 -14.45 -6.19
N ALA A 100 2.53 -14.38 -5.57
CA ALA A 100 2.40 -13.82 -4.22
C ALA A 100 3.27 -14.59 -3.21
N PHE A 101 3.44 -15.89 -3.40
CA PHE A 101 4.27 -16.73 -2.52
C PHE A 101 5.73 -16.79 -2.97
N THR A 102 5.99 -16.73 -4.28
CA THR A 102 7.36 -16.81 -4.80
C THR A 102 8.10 -15.47 -4.81
N THR A 103 7.41 -14.34 -4.97
CA THR A 103 8.05 -13.00 -5.04
C THR A 103 8.86 -12.67 -3.79
N PRO A 104 8.39 -12.89 -2.55
CA PRO A 104 9.20 -12.59 -1.36
C PRO A 104 10.52 -13.37 -1.35
N LEU A 105 10.49 -14.64 -1.78
CA LEU A 105 11.69 -15.46 -1.93
C LEU A 105 12.58 -14.94 -3.06
N ASP A 106 12.02 -14.63 -4.22
CA ASP A 106 12.75 -14.06 -5.35
C ASP A 106 13.38 -12.69 -5.01
N LEU A 107 12.76 -11.86 -4.16
CA LEU A 107 13.32 -10.59 -3.71
C LEU A 107 14.63 -10.81 -2.92
N LEU A 108 14.66 -11.85 -2.07
CA LEU A 108 15.84 -12.24 -1.29
C LEU A 108 16.90 -12.88 -2.19
N LEU A 109 16.49 -13.82 -3.05
CA LEU A 109 17.38 -14.52 -3.96
C LEU A 109 18.02 -13.57 -4.97
N ASN A 110 17.27 -12.59 -5.50
CA ASN A 110 17.77 -11.64 -6.49
C ASN A 110 18.89 -10.74 -5.93
N ALA A 111 18.85 -10.39 -4.64
CA ALA A 111 19.91 -9.59 -4.02
C ALA A 111 21.28 -10.30 -4.05
N VAL A 112 21.29 -11.64 -4.07
CA VAL A 112 22.51 -12.46 -4.07
C VAL A 112 22.82 -12.99 -5.47
N LEU A 113 21.82 -13.54 -6.16
CA LEU A 113 21.98 -14.25 -7.43
C LEU A 113 21.91 -13.34 -8.65
N MET A 114 21.45 -12.09 -8.48
CA MET A 114 21.17 -11.16 -9.60
C MET A 114 20.26 -11.80 -10.66
N ARG A 115 19.39 -12.71 -10.22
CA ARG A 115 18.49 -13.54 -11.04
C ARG A 115 17.21 -13.82 -10.27
N ARG A 116 16.13 -14.11 -11.02
CA ARG A 116 14.80 -14.42 -10.50
C ARG A 116 14.36 -15.84 -10.90
N PRO A 117 14.85 -16.87 -10.22
CA PRO A 117 14.63 -18.26 -10.63
C PRO A 117 13.15 -18.67 -10.53
N LEU A 118 12.40 -18.17 -9.54
CA LEU A 118 11.01 -18.59 -9.36
C LEU A 118 10.09 -17.94 -10.39
N ASP A 119 10.31 -16.67 -10.74
CA ASP A 119 9.65 -16.05 -11.89
C ASP A 119 9.95 -16.82 -13.19
N THR A 120 11.19 -17.27 -13.38
CA THR A 120 11.57 -18.08 -14.55
C THR A 120 10.82 -19.42 -14.59
N LEU A 121 10.69 -20.10 -13.44
CA LEU A 121 9.89 -21.34 -13.32
C LEU A 121 8.41 -21.12 -13.63
N LEU A 122 7.87 -19.95 -13.28
CA LEU A 122 6.49 -19.56 -13.61
C LEU A 122 6.34 -19.11 -15.09
N GLY A 123 7.44 -19.00 -15.83
CA GLY A 123 7.50 -18.50 -17.20
C GLY A 123 7.22 -17.00 -17.31
N LEU A 124 7.61 -16.24 -16.27
CA LEU A 124 7.35 -14.81 -16.14
C LEU A 124 8.62 -14.01 -16.38
N HIS A 125 8.49 -12.90 -17.10
CA HIS A 125 9.58 -11.95 -17.29
C HIS A 125 9.08 -10.51 -17.36
N ALA A 126 9.98 -9.58 -17.10
CA ALA A 126 9.72 -8.15 -17.25
C ALA A 126 9.85 -7.74 -18.70
N GLU A 127 8.89 -6.96 -19.19
CA GLU A 127 8.96 -6.23 -20.44
C GLU A 127 8.79 -4.74 -20.21
N PRO A 128 9.42 -3.88 -21.03
CA PRO A 128 9.17 -2.45 -20.95
C PRO A 128 7.73 -2.14 -21.38
N VAL A 129 7.12 -1.16 -20.72
CA VAL A 129 5.91 -0.52 -21.24
C VAL A 129 6.31 0.29 -22.47
N VAL A 130 5.67 0.02 -23.62
CA VAL A 130 5.93 0.66 -24.92
C VAL A 130 6.17 2.16 -24.74
N SER A 131 7.28 2.66 -25.29
CA SER A 131 7.66 4.07 -25.21
C SER A 131 6.63 4.97 -25.88
N GLY A 132 6.15 5.97 -25.14
CA GLY A 132 5.17 6.96 -25.61
C GLY A 132 4.34 7.50 -24.44
N ALA A 133 4.10 8.82 -24.43
CA ALA A 133 3.33 9.46 -23.35
C ALA A 133 1.91 8.88 -23.22
N GLY A 134 1.25 8.55 -24.33
CA GLY A 134 -0.11 8.01 -24.36
C GLY A 134 -0.27 6.67 -23.63
N PRO A 135 0.46 5.59 -24.01
CA PRO A 135 0.39 4.30 -23.32
C PRO A 135 0.80 4.35 -21.85
N ARG A 136 1.77 5.21 -21.49
CA ARG A 136 2.17 5.42 -20.09
C ARG A 136 1.09 6.12 -19.29
N LEU A 137 0.53 7.22 -19.80
CA LEU A 137 -0.55 7.97 -19.15
C LEU A 137 -1.83 7.15 -19.01
N LYS A 138 -2.24 6.42 -20.06
CA LYS A 138 -3.37 5.48 -19.99
C LYS A 138 -3.13 4.39 -18.95
N GLY A 139 -1.90 3.88 -18.86
CA GLY A 139 -1.51 2.92 -17.85
C GLY A 139 -1.59 3.49 -16.44
N VAL A 140 -1.12 4.72 -16.22
CA VAL A 140 -1.21 5.42 -14.91
C VAL A 140 -2.66 5.73 -14.52
N ALA A 141 -3.49 6.16 -15.47
CA ALA A 141 -4.91 6.41 -15.24
C ALA A 141 -5.63 5.16 -14.69
N LEU A 142 -5.31 3.99 -15.24
CA LEU A 142 -5.84 2.70 -14.78
C LEU A 142 -5.39 2.33 -13.36
N GLN A 143 -4.33 2.97 -12.85
CA GLN A 143 -3.79 2.73 -11.51
C GLN A 143 -4.18 3.83 -10.49
N LEU A 144 -4.96 4.84 -10.90
CA LEU A 144 -5.48 5.86 -9.98
C LEU A 144 -6.26 5.27 -8.80
N PRO A 145 -7.08 4.21 -8.96
CA PRO A 145 -7.73 3.58 -7.81
C PRO A 145 -6.72 3.05 -6.78
N TRP A 146 -5.61 2.46 -7.22
CA TRP A 146 -4.55 2.00 -6.33
C TRP A 146 -3.85 3.13 -5.61
N LEU A 147 -3.61 4.24 -6.30
CA LEU A 147 -3.06 5.44 -5.67
C LEU A 147 -4.03 6.01 -4.62
N ALA A 148 -5.33 6.03 -4.90
CA ALA A 148 -6.35 6.46 -3.94
C ALA A 148 -6.41 5.53 -2.72
N VAL A 149 -6.32 4.21 -2.91
CA VAL A 149 -6.23 3.23 -1.81
C VAL A 149 -4.98 3.46 -0.97
N LEU A 150 -3.82 3.68 -1.60
CA LEU A 150 -2.58 3.97 -0.88
C LEU A 150 -2.66 5.28 -0.10
N ALA A 151 -3.14 6.35 -0.73
CA ALA A 151 -3.33 7.65 -0.07
C ALA A 151 -4.31 7.55 1.10
N GLY A 152 -5.41 6.81 0.92
CA GLY A 152 -6.37 6.49 1.97
C GLY A 152 -5.73 5.70 3.12
N ALA A 153 -4.92 4.70 2.82
CA ALA A 153 -4.21 3.91 3.83
C ALA A 153 -3.23 4.78 4.64
N VAL A 154 -2.43 5.62 3.98
CA VAL A 154 -1.53 6.59 4.64
C VAL A 154 -2.34 7.55 5.51
N TRP A 155 -3.45 8.07 5.00
CA TRP A 155 -4.34 8.95 5.75
C TRP A 155 -4.90 8.25 7.00
N LEU A 156 -5.33 6.99 6.88
CA LEU A 156 -5.85 6.20 8.01
C LEU A 156 -4.76 5.85 9.03
N LEU A 157 -3.52 5.69 8.60
CA LEU A 157 -2.37 5.44 9.49
C LEU A 157 -2.05 6.65 10.33
N VAL A 158 -2.04 7.84 9.72
CA VAL A 158 -1.81 9.05 10.48
C VAL A 158 -3.03 9.36 11.33
N THR A 159 -4.27 9.21 10.82
CA THR A 159 -5.48 9.63 11.55
C THR A 159 -5.85 8.69 12.70
N PRO A 160 -6.29 9.22 13.84
CA PRO A 160 -6.62 8.40 15.01
C PRO A 160 -7.86 7.53 14.75
N THR A 161 -7.85 6.29 15.24
CA THR A 161 -9.07 5.44 15.30
C THR A 161 -10.03 5.93 16.39
N LYS A 162 -11.27 5.43 16.44
CA LYS A 162 -12.19 5.74 17.56
C LYS A 162 -11.57 5.36 18.91
N ALA A 163 -11.04 4.16 19.04
CA ALA A 163 -10.42 3.70 20.29
C ALA A 163 -9.23 4.59 20.70
N GLU A 164 -8.35 4.93 19.76
CA GLU A 164 -7.22 5.83 20.03
C GLU A 164 -7.67 7.25 20.36
N MET A 165 -8.70 7.76 19.68
CA MET A 165 -9.31 9.06 19.96
C MET A 165 -9.94 9.08 21.36
N LEU A 166 -10.73 8.07 21.73
CA LEU A 166 -11.35 7.95 23.05
C LEU A 166 -10.30 7.78 24.14
N GLN A 167 -9.25 7.00 23.88
CA GLN A 167 -8.14 6.87 24.80
C GLN A 167 -7.39 8.20 24.95
N TYR A 168 -7.11 8.90 23.85
CA TYR A 168 -6.38 10.17 23.84
C TYR A 168 -7.17 11.30 24.50
N LEU A 169 -8.46 11.38 24.25
CA LEU A 169 -9.35 12.41 24.79
C LEU A 169 -9.95 12.05 26.15
N GLY A 170 -9.90 10.78 26.58
CA GLY A 170 -10.66 10.30 27.75
C GLY A 170 -9.86 9.83 28.97
N ARG A 171 -8.55 9.56 28.89
CA ARG A 171 -7.88 8.79 29.96
C ARG A 171 -7.40 9.52 31.22
N THR A 172 -7.39 10.85 31.33
CA THR A 172 -6.64 11.46 32.45
C THR A 172 -7.28 12.69 33.13
N LEU A 173 -8.62 12.81 33.20
CA LEU A 173 -9.42 14.04 33.55
C LEU A 173 -9.54 15.03 32.38
N THR A 174 -9.02 14.60 31.24
CA THR A 174 -8.38 15.32 30.16
C THR A 174 -8.47 14.39 28.93
N GLY A 175 -8.57 14.78 27.66
CA GLY A 175 -8.11 16.01 27.01
C GLY A 175 -8.65 17.21 27.74
N TRP A 176 -7.82 17.94 28.50
CA TRP A 176 -8.39 18.90 29.44
C TRP A 176 -8.96 20.07 28.67
N HIS A 177 -10.29 20.12 28.69
CA HIS A 177 -11.17 20.87 27.80
C HIS A 177 -10.85 20.69 26.32
N CYS A 178 -10.55 19.44 25.96
CA CYS A 178 -10.33 18.87 24.64
C CYS A 178 -9.39 19.66 23.76
N CYS A 179 -8.19 19.88 24.32
CA CYS A 179 -7.02 20.54 23.75
C CYS A 179 -6.89 22.06 23.98
N HIS A 180 -7.35 22.58 25.11
CA HIS A 180 -7.46 24.04 25.25
C HIS A 180 -6.14 24.78 25.57
N GLY A 181 -5.94 25.94 24.89
CA GLY A 181 -5.03 27.05 25.23
C GLY A 181 -4.34 27.83 24.08
N THR A 182 -4.07 27.21 22.93
CA THR A 182 -2.93 27.64 22.09
C THR A 182 -3.32 28.09 20.67
N ARG A 183 -2.66 29.16 20.20
CA ARG A 183 -2.66 29.61 18.78
C ARG A 183 -2.26 28.49 17.79
N GLU A 184 -1.66 27.40 18.28
CA GLU A 184 -1.29 26.23 17.50
C GLU A 184 -1.75 24.93 18.20
N MET A 185 -2.68 24.21 17.58
CA MET A 185 -3.08 22.86 17.97
C MET A 185 -2.20 21.83 17.26
N THR A 186 -1.74 20.81 18.00
CA THR A 186 -1.02 19.68 17.40
C THR A 186 -1.90 18.97 16.38
N TRP A 187 -1.27 18.37 15.38
CA TRP A 187 -1.95 17.61 14.35
C TRP A 187 -2.83 16.48 14.94
N GLN A 188 -2.33 15.80 15.98
CA GLN A 188 -3.04 14.73 16.68
C GLN A 188 -4.29 15.23 17.42
N CYS A 189 -4.19 16.39 18.09
CA CYS A 189 -5.36 17.01 18.69
C CYS A 189 -6.42 17.38 17.64
N ARG A 190 -6.01 18.09 16.58
CA ARG A 190 -6.92 18.58 15.54
C ARG A 190 -7.71 17.43 14.91
N THR A 191 -7.00 16.38 14.51
CA THR A 191 -7.62 15.22 13.86
C THR A 191 -8.49 14.40 14.82
N SER A 192 -8.13 14.32 16.11
CA SER A 192 -8.97 13.69 17.13
C SER A 192 -10.26 14.48 17.38
N LEU A 193 -10.18 15.82 17.47
CA LEU A 193 -11.35 16.68 17.62
C LEU A 193 -12.28 16.64 16.41
N ASP A 194 -11.72 16.72 15.20
CA ASP A 194 -12.51 16.66 13.97
C ASP A 194 -13.26 15.32 13.85
N ARG A 195 -12.62 14.22 14.27
CA ARG A 195 -13.27 12.90 14.36
C ARG A 195 -14.35 12.88 15.43
N ALA A 196 -14.07 13.40 16.63
CA ALA A 196 -15.05 13.44 17.72
C ALA A 196 -16.32 14.21 17.34
N VAL A 197 -16.18 15.37 16.69
CA VAL A 197 -17.32 16.15 16.17
C VAL A 197 -18.10 15.37 15.11
N ARG A 198 -17.43 14.72 14.15
CA ARG A 198 -18.11 13.90 13.13
C ARG A 198 -18.88 12.72 13.76
N ASN A 199 -18.26 12.00 14.68
CA ASN A 199 -18.87 10.84 15.34
C ASN A 199 -20.03 11.24 16.27
N ALA A 200 -19.92 12.40 16.93
CA ALA A 200 -21.02 12.94 17.72
C ALA A 200 -22.22 13.34 16.83
N ARG A 201 -21.97 13.94 15.65
CA ARG A 201 -23.03 14.24 14.65
C ARG A 201 -23.69 12.97 14.11
N SER A 202 -22.95 11.88 13.93
CA SER A 202 -23.51 10.60 13.50
C SER A 202 -24.23 9.83 14.61
N GLY A 203 -24.26 10.35 15.85
CA GLY A 203 -25.07 9.79 16.92
C GLY A 203 -24.35 8.87 17.92
N ASP A 204 -23.02 8.75 17.85
CA ASP A 204 -22.27 7.84 18.74
C ASP A 204 -22.39 8.27 20.21
N ALA A 205 -23.03 7.44 21.03
CA ALA A 205 -23.38 7.76 22.42
C ALA A 205 -22.14 7.93 23.32
N GLU A 206 -21.13 7.09 23.13
CA GLU A 206 -19.89 7.11 23.88
C GLU A 206 -19.08 8.39 23.56
N VAL A 207 -19.04 8.77 22.28
CA VAL A 207 -18.38 10.01 21.85
C VAL A 207 -19.18 11.25 22.23
N LYS A 208 -20.52 11.19 22.24
CA LYS A 208 -21.38 12.29 22.69
C LYS A 208 -21.14 12.65 24.15
N ALA A 209 -21.02 11.64 25.02
CA ALA A 209 -20.67 11.85 26.42
C ALA A 209 -19.33 12.58 26.54
N LEU A 210 -18.32 12.11 25.81
CA LEU A 210 -17.01 12.75 25.76
C LEU A 210 -17.07 14.20 25.24
N VAL A 211 -17.82 14.47 24.16
CA VAL A 211 -17.91 15.80 23.54
C VAL A 211 -18.68 16.80 24.40
N ALA A 212 -19.63 16.34 25.23
CA ALA A 212 -20.36 17.22 26.16
C ALA A 212 -19.39 17.92 27.14
N ASP A 213 -18.32 17.23 27.51
CA ASP A 213 -17.27 17.72 28.41
C ASP A 213 -16.15 18.49 27.68
N CYS A 214 -16.26 18.65 26.34
CA CYS A 214 -15.31 19.33 25.44
C CYS A 214 -15.83 20.68 24.90
N PRO A 215 -15.42 21.86 25.42
CA PRO A 215 -15.93 23.16 24.97
C PRO A 215 -15.70 23.44 23.47
N VAL A 216 -14.50 23.16 22.95
CA VAL A 216 -14.16 23.38 21.53
C VAL A 216 -15.00 22.49 20.61
N ALA A 217 -15.14 21.21 20.94
CA ALA A 217 -15.90 20.27 20.14
C ALA A 217 -17.41 20.57 20.21
N ARG A 218 -17.92 20.94 21.40
CA ARG A 218 -19.30 21.38 21.60
C ARG A 218 -19.61 22.64 20.80
N ALA A 219 -18.73 23.64 20.78
CA ALA A 219 -18.91 24.85 19.96
C ALA A 219 -18.98 24.54 18.46
N ARG A 220 -18.22 23.55 17.96
CA ARG A 220 -18.25 23.11 16.56
C ARG A 220 -19.49 22.28 16.18
N LEU A 221 -20.17 21.69 17.16
CA LEU A 221 -21.42 20.98 16.92
C LEU A 221 -22.59 21.93 16.67
N GLY A 222 -22.53 23.16 17.20
CA GLY A 222 -23.64 24.11 17.16
C GLY A 222 -24.72 23.79 18.21
N PRO A 223 -25.72 24.67 18.38
CA PRO A 223 -26.93 24.37 19.15
C PRO A 223 -27.76 23.25 18.52
#